data_AF-A0A3M7THT1-F1
#
_entry.id   AF-A0A3M7THT1-F1
#
_cell.length_a   1.000
_cell.length_b   1.000
_cell.length_c   1.000
_cell.angle_alpha   90.00
_cell.angle_beta   90.00
_cell.angle_gamma   90.00
#
_symmetry.space_group_name_H-M   'P 1'
#
loop_
_entity.id
_entity.type
_entity.pdbx_description
1 polymer ?
#
loop_
_entity_poly.entity_id
_entity_poly.type
_entity_poly.pdbx_seq_one_letter_code
_entity_poly.pdbx_strand_id
1 'polypeptide(L)'
;MTTSLLNCQNKNEENQTTKKGMNEELIKEYMKLQERIELSENDTDTLHLYYLTEADIELGGQVLSQGMKNNGYILLENKAFIKRVKEVFEENSDCGCIGIKKHLDFTTYFVNPHKEKNIIKSEYDYTYDHIFVFPKYGLISTLPLLNDMVTLNNHNLSINLDQATIARNKYLFNSNKGELNWLLFNDKEFLKILLIYFGYDKEDKINELILSDKYKEYSEEFPTSAEKIGNIFFVKDCEGKLKIRKNLLKYVDKTTTKDNNKYISALSEYVVSILYSKEASSVFTDDEKAEIIANISSIEIPKLNKFKIEDTTVWNAKASTLFYLQSKSAMNHPEILSNLKKHNYFGFDFLKNYIESGALLDEDPASVQGDE
;
A
#
# COMPACT_ATOMS: atom_id res chain seq x y z
N MET A 1 42.93 26.02 -46.31
CA MET A 1 42.25 27.27 -46.71
C MET A 1 40.82 27.20 -46.20
N THR A 2 40.46 28.26 -45.50
CA THR A 2 39.24 28.51 -44.74
C THR A 2 38.01 28.60 -45.63
N THR A 3 37.01 27.75 -45.36
CA THR A 3 35.63 27.97 -45.78
C THR A 3 34.87 28.64 -44.64
N SER A 4 34.48 29.88 -44.92
CA SER A 4 33.54 30.71 -44.15
C SER A 4 32.15 30.06 -44.16
N LEU A 5 31.56 29.89 -42.97
CA LEU A 5 30.13 29.67 -42.78
C LEU A 5 29.61 30.81 -41.91
N LEU A 6 28.87 31.72 -42.54
CA LEU A 6 28.08 32.73 -41.88
C LEU A 6 26.83 32.08 -41.25
N ASN A 7 26.73 32.28 -39.93
CA ASN A 7 25.58 32.84 -39.22
C ASN A 7 24.23 32.09 -39.26
N CYS A 8 23.79 31.65 -38.08
CA CYS A 8 22.58 32.24 -37.46
C CYS A 8 22.58 31.94 -35.96
N GLN A 9 22.86 32.99 -35.18
CA GLN A 9 22.49 33.09 -33.78
C GLN A 9 20.96 33.02 -33.67
N ASN A 10 20.41 31.92 -33.16
CA ASN A 10 19.11 31.96 -32.51
C ASN A 10 19.38 32.02 -31.01
N LYS A 11 19.14 33.22 -30.46
CA LYS A 11 19.01 33.45 -29.03
C LYS A 11 17.98 32.47 -28.48
N ASN A 12 18.34 31.79 -27.40
CA ASN A 12 17.41 31.11 -26.53
C ASN A 12 16.38 32.14 -26.05
N GLU A 13 15.19 32.11 -26.63
CA GLU A 13 14.00 32.66 -25.99
C GLU A 13 13.66 31.72 -24.84
N GLU A 14 13.94 32.20 -23.62
CA GLU A 14 13.45 31.61 -22.38
C GLU A 14 11.95 31.36 -22.50
N ASN A 15 11.54 30.13 -22.18
CA ASN A 15 10.15 29.75 -22.00
C ASN A 15 9.50 30.58 -20.88
N GLN A 16 9.04 31.79 -21.21
CA GLN A 16 8.05 32.50 -20.42
C GLN A 16 6.68 31.91 -20.74
N THR A 17 6.43 30.69 -20.26
CA THR A 17 5.07 30.16 -20.19
C THR A 17 4.34 30.97 -19.11
N THR A 18 3.49 31.89 -19.56
CA THR A 18 2.73 32.87 -18.78
C THR A 18 2.16 32.33 -17.45
N LYS A 19 2.67 32.87 -16.33
CA LYS A 19 2.18 32.76 -14.94
C LYS A 19 0.80 33.40 -14.71
N LYS A 20 -0.21 33.06 -15.51
CA LYS A 20 -1.53 33.70 -15.40
C LYS A 20 -2.33 33.02 -14.27
N GLY A 21 -2.24 33.56 -13.04
CA GLY A 21 -3.18 33.22 -11.95
C GLY A 21 -2.60 33.00 -10.56
N MET A 22 -1.28 33.03 -10.35
CA MET A 22 -0.67 32.89 -9.01
C MET A 22 -0.37 34.25 -8.40
N ASN A 23 -0.78 34.46 -7.14
CA ASN A 23 -0.43 35.65 -6.38
C ASN A 23 0.98 35.52 -5.79
N GLU A 24 1.98 36.07 -6.50
CA GLU A 24 3.39 35.97 -6.09
C GLU A 24 3.69 36.66 -4.75
N GLU A 25 2.98 37.73 -4.41
CA GLU A 25 3.15 38.43 -3.14
C GLU A 25 2.68 37.54 -1.98
N LEU A 26 1.52 36.89 -2.14
CA LEU A 26 1.00 35.94 -1.16
C LEU A 26 1.92 34.73 -0.99
N ILE A 27 2.49 34.20 -2.08
CA ILE A 27 3.46 33.11 -1.99
C ILE A 27 4.69 33.54 -1.19
N LYS A 28 5.24 34.72 -1.47
CA LYS A 28 6.39 35.26 -0.72
C LYS A 28 6.07 35.49 0.75
N GLU A 29 4.86 35.93 1.07
CA GLU A 29 4.38 36.08 2.46
C GLU A 29 4.36 34.73 3.18
N TYR A 30 3.72 33.73 2.60
CA TYR A 30 3.60 32.40 3.21
C TYR A 30 4.94 31.67 3.29
N MET A 31 5.83 31.81 2.30
CA MET A 31 7.20 31.30 2.38
C MET A 31 7.94 31.84 3.62
N LYS A 32 7.82 33.14 3.92
CA LYS A 32 8.41 33.74 5.12
C LYS A 32 7.77 33.25 6.42
N LEU A 33 6.46 32.99 6.42
CA LEU A 33 5.81 32.38 7.58
C LEU A 33 6.35 30.97 7.81
N GLN A 34 6.53 30.21 6.73
CA GLN A 34 7.01 28.82 6.76
C GLN A 34 8.47 28.67 7.20
N GLU A 35 9.29 29.74 7.19
CA GLU A 35 10.63 29.74 7.79
C GLU A 35 10.61 29.49 9.31
N ARG A 36 9.44 29.59 9.96
CA ARG A 36 9.26 29.43 11.41
C ARG A 36 8.43 28.21 11.81
N ILE A 37 8.23 27.24 10.91
CA ILE A 37 7.54 25.97 11.27
C ILE A 37 8.33 25.13 12.27
N GLU A 38 9.64 25.35 12.31
CA GLU A 38 10.56 24.82 13.31
C GLU A 38 11.25 25.97 14.04
N LEU A 39 11.54 25.78 15.31
CA LEU A 39 12.40 26.70 16.05
C LEU A 39 13.85 26.48 15.65
N SER A 40 14.63 27.57 15.56
CA SER A 40 16.08 27.46 15.41
C SER A 40 16.68 26.76 16.63
N GLU A 41 17.87 26.15 16.50
CA GLU A 41 18.55 25.43 17.60
C GLU A 41 18.70 26.27 18.89
N ASN A 42 18.75 27.60 18.76
CA ASN A 42 18.91 28.54 19.88
C ASN A 42 17.59 29.16 20.37
N ASP A 43 16.47 28.89 19.69
CA ASP A 43 15.16 29.40 20.07
C ASP A 43 14.36 28.30 20.78
N THR A 44 13.92 28.59 22.00
CA THR A 44 13.11 27.68 22.82
C THR A 44 11.71 28.23 23.07
N ASP A 45 11.40 29.43 22.56
CA ASP A 45 10.09 30.04 22.74
C ASP A 45 9.12 29.54 21.66
N THR A 46 8.27 28.59 22.06
CA THR A 46 7.21 28.03 21.20
C THR A 46 6.21 29.06 20.66
N LEU A 47 6.17 30.28 21.20
CA LEU A 47 5.34 31.38 20.67
C LEU A 47 5.85 31.91 19.33
N HIS A 48 7.12 31.66 18.98
CA HIS A 48 7.69 32.04 17.69
C HIS A 48 7.37 31.03 16.57
N LEU A 49 6.79 29.87 16.91
CA LEU A 49 6.46 28.83 15.96
C LEU A 49 5.25 29.23 15.11
N TYR A 50 5.39 29.09 13.80
CA TYR A 50 4.29 29.22 12.87
C TYR A 50 3.59 27.87 12.70
N TYR A 51 2.30 27.82 13.02
CA TYR A 51 1.47 26.64 12.79
C TYR A 51 0.81 26.75 11.42
N LEU A 52 1.07 25.76 10.57
CA LEU A 52 0.48 25.68 9.24
C LEU A 52 -1.05 25.62 9.31
N THR A 53 -1.69 26.18 8.29
CA THR A 53 -3.14 26.29 8.16
C THR A 53 -3.63 25.67 6.86
N GLU A 54 -4.95 25.55 6.69
CA GLU A 54 -5.53 25.13 5.41
C GLU A 54 -5.07 26.01 4.24
N ALA A 55 -4.86 27.31 4.48
CA ALA A 55 -4.39 28.24 3.45
C ALA A 55 -2.98 27.90 2.95
N ASP A 56 -2.09 27.40 3.82
CA ASP A 56 -0.77 26.90 3.43
C ASP A 56 -0.90 25.72 2.46
N ILE A 57 -1.79 24.77 2.79
CA ILE A 57 -1.99 23.55 2.01
C ILE A 57 -2.61 23.86 0.65
N GLU A 58 -3.62 24.74 0.61
CA GLU A 58 -4.27 25.18 -0.63
C GLU A 58 -3.32 25.95 -1.53
N LEU A 59 -2.52 26.87 -0.98
CA LEU A 59 -1.53 27.63 -1.73
C LEU A 59 -0.41 26.72 -2.24
N GLY A 60 0.04 25.78 -1.42
CA GLY A 60 0.97 24.72 -1.81
C GLY A 60 0.43 23.88 -2.98
N GLY A 61 -0.82 23.42 -2.90
CA GLY A 61 -1.48 22.69 -3.99
C GLY A 61 -1.58 23.47 -5.30
N GLN A 62 -1.79 24.79 -5.23
CA GLN A 62 -1.77 25.68 -6.41
C GLN A 62 -0.39 25.74 -7.07
N VAL A 63 0.66 25.96 -6.28
CA VAL A 63 2.05 26.00 -6.75
C VAL A 63 2.45 24.65 -7.34
N LEU A 64 2.12 23.57 -6.65
CA LEU A 64 2.37 22.20 -7.08
C LEU A 64 1.72 21.92 -8.43
N SER A 65 0.45 22.30 -8.62
CA SER A 65 -0.26 22.18 -9.90
C SER A 65 0.50 22.87 -11.06
N GLN A 66 1.02 24.08 -10.82
CA GLN A 66 1.80 24.77 -11.85
C GLN A 66 3.13 24.07 -12.11
N GLY A 67 3.83 23.62 -11.07
CA GLY A 67 5.07 22.85 -11.19
C GLY A 67 4.87 21.54 -11.97
N MET A 68 3.78 20.82 -11.72
CA MET A 68 3.45 19.57 -12.40
C MET A 68 3.19 19.78 -13.90
N LYS A 69 2.47 20.86 -14.26
CA LYS A 69 2.26 21.26 -15.66
C LYS A 69 3.59 21.55 -16.37
N ASN A 70 4.50 22.28 -15.70
CA ASN A 70 5.83 22.57 -16.24
C ASN A 70 6.64 21.28 -16.50
N ASN A 71 6.36 20.21 -15.74
CA ASN A 71 6.99 18.90 -15.87
C ASN A 71 6.20 17.92 -16.78
N GLY A 72 5.26 18.43 -17.59
CA GLY A 72 4.53 17.62 -18.58
C GLY A 72 3.47 16.69 -17.99
N TYR A 73 2.97 16.98 -16.80
CA TYR A 73 1.83 16.25 -16.22
C TYR A 73 0.55 16.54 -16.99
N ILE A 74 -0.23 15.48 -17.26
CA ILE A 74 -1.51 15.58 -17.96
C ILE A 74 -2.62 15.54 -16.92
N LEU A 75 -3.39 16.62 -16.84
CA LEU A 75 -4.55 16.68 -15.94
C LEU A 75 -5.62 15.70 -16.41
N LEU A 76 -6.05 14.81 -15.51
CA LEU A 76 -7.18 13.93 -15.76
C LEU A 76 -8.51 14.68 -15.65
N GLU A 77 -9.51 14.19 -16.40
CA GLU A 77 -10.92 14.48 -16.14
C GLU A 77 -11.26 14.21 -14.67
N ASN A 78 -11.94 15.15 -13.99
CA ASN A 78 -12.19 15.08 -12.54
C ASN A 78 -12.84 13.73 -12.14
N LYS A 79 -13.83 13.24 -12.91
CA LYS A 79 -14.46 11.94 -12.65
C LYS A 79 -13.47 10.78 -12.71
N ALA A 80 -12.52 10.81 -13.66
CA ALA A 80 -11.49 9.79 -13.79
C ALA A 80 -10.46 9.90 -12.65
N PHE A 81 -10.07 11.11 -12.28
CA PHE A 81 -9.17 11.35 -11.15
C PHE A 81 -9.76 10.82 -9.83
N ILE A 82 -11.00 11.22 -9.49
CA ILE A 82 -11.67 10.76 -8.27
C ILE A 82 -11.85 9.25 -8.26
N LYS A 83 -12.19 8.64 -9.40
CA LYS A 83 -12.25 7.18 -9.50
C LYS A 83 -10.89 6.56 -9.17
N ARG A 84 -9.81 7.12 -9.73
CA ARG A 84 -8.45 6.62 -9.52
C ARG A 84 -7.99 6.80 -8.07
N VAL A 85 -8.33 7.90 -7.42
CA VAL A 85 -8.07 8.13 -6.00
C VAL A 85 -8.72 7.04 -5.14
N LYS A 86 -10.01 6.74 -5.37
CA LYS A 86 -10.71 5.67 -4.65
C LYS A 86 -10.05 4.30 -4.87
N GLU A 87 -9.71 4.01 -6.13
CA GLU A 87 -9.03 2.78 -6.53
C GLU A 87 -7.66 2.57 -5.88
N VAL A 88 -6.98 3.66 -5.50
CA VAL A 88 -5.63 3.64 -4.93
C VAL A 88 -5.67 3.71 -3.41
N PHE A 89 -6.50 4.59 -2.84
CA PHE A 89 -6.43 4.98 -1.42
C PHE A 89 -7.62 4.50 -0.57
N GLU A 90 -8.69 3.96 -1.15
CA GLU A 90 -9.92 3.63 -0.39
C GLU A 90 -10.41 2.18 -0.56
N GLU A 91 -10.21 1.53 -1.72
CA GLU A 91 -10.81 0.22 -2.00
C GLU A 91 -10.41 -0.89 -1.01
N ASN A 92 -9.13 -0.91 -0.63
CA ASN A 92 -8.48 -1.95 0.18
C ASN A 92 -7.67 -1.37 1.35
N SER A 93 -7.95 -0.13 1.76
CA SER A 93 -7.21 0.54 2.84
C SER A 93 -7.38 -0.18 4.16
N ASP A 94 -6.29 -0.32 4.91
CA ASP A 94 -6.31 -0.75 6.31
C ASP A 94 -6.77 0.44 7.17
N CYS A 95 -8.04 0.45 7.54
CA CYS A 95 -8.61 1.54 8.34
C CYS A 95 -8.15 1.53 9.81
N GLY A 96 -7.40 0.50 10.24
CA GLY A 96 -6.65 0.57 11.49
C GLY A 96 -5.47 1.54 11.41
N CYS A 97 -4.96 1.81 10.21
CA CYS A 97 -3.78 2.64 9.97
C CYS A 97 -4.08 3.87 9.09
N ILE A 98 -5.27 3.95 8.48
CA ILE A 98 -5.66 5.05 7.59
C ILE A 98 -6.85 5.81 8.15
N GLY A 99 -6.71 7.14 8.26
CA GLY A 99 -7.80 8.07 8.53
C GLY A 99 -8.10 8.97 7.32
N ILE A 100 -9.29 9.55 7.25
CA ILE A 100 -9.68 10.47 6.17
C ILE A 100 -10.33 11.72 6.76
N LYS A 101 -9.85 12.91 6.37
CA LYS A 101 -10.52 14.18 6.63
C LYS A 101 -10.72 14.96 5.34
N LYS A 102 -11.95 15.44 5.14
CA LYS A 102 -12.33 16.22 3.96
C LYS A 102 -12.31 17.70 4.31
N HIS A 103 -11.61 18.48 3.50
CA HIS A 103 -11.64 19.93 3.51
C HIS A 103 -12.45 20.43 2.31
N LEU A 104 -12.55 21.74 2.17
CA LEU A 104 -13.26 22.34 1.04
C LEU A 104 -12.57 22.02 -0.29
N ASP A 105 -11.26 22.25 -0.37
CA ASP A 105 -10.49 22.17 -1.63
C ASP A 105 -9.57 20.92 -1.72
N PHE A 106 -9.40 20.18 -0.63
CA PHE A 106 -8.57 18.97 -0.59
C PHE A 106 -9.09 17.91 0.39
N THR A 107 -8.48 16.74 0.38
CA THR A 107 -8.75 15.65 1.34
C THR A 107 -7.42 15.14 1.87
N THR A 108 -7.32 14.99 3.19
CA THR A 108 -6.16 14.39 3.85
C THR A 108 -6.43 12.92 4.14
N TYR A 109 -5.52 12.07 3.69
CA TYR A 109 -5.43 10.67 4.10
C TYR A 109 -4.30 10.55 5.12
N PHE A 110 -4.67 10.35 6.38
CA PHE A 110 -3.74 10.18 7.48
C PHE A 110 -3.12 8.79 7.39
N VAL A 111 -1.79 8.74 7.27
CA VAL A 111 -1.00 7.52 7.38
C VAL A 111 -0.54 7.38 8.84
N ASN A 112 -1.09 6.41 9.56
CA ASN A 112 -0.96 6.21 11.00
C ASN A 112 -0.49 4.78 11.34
N PRO A 113 0.76 4.41 10.98
CA PRO A 113 1.25 3.05 11.16
C PRO A 113 1.35 2.64 12.64
N HIS A 114 1.49 3.61 13.54
CA HIS A 114 1.62 3.41 14.98
C HIS A 114 0.29 3.49 15.74
N LYS A 115 -0.84 3.64 15.03
CA LYS A 115 -2.21 3.70 15.60
C LYS A 115 -2.34 4.75 16.71
N GLU A 116 -1.74 5.91 16.48
CA GLU A 116 -1.78 7.04 17.39
C GLU A 116 -3.20 7.56 17.57
N LYS A 117 -3.60 7.79 18.82
CA LYS A 117 -4.99 8.19 19.16
C LYS A 117 -5.38 9.57 18.63
N ASN A 118 -4.40 10.47 18.46
CA ASN A 118 -4.64 11.88 18.10
C ASN A 118 -3.95 12.28 16.79
N ILE A 119 -3.86 11.35 15.83
CA ILE A 119 -3.22 11.60 14.52
C ILE A 119 -3.79 12.82 13.78
N ILE A 120 -5.04 13.21 14.05
CA ILE A 120 -5.62 14.41 13.45
C ILE A 120 -4.84 15.68 13.83
N LYS A 121 -4.13 15.69 14.96
CA LYS A 121 -3.29 16.84 15.37
C LYS A 121 -1.99 16.95 14.57
N SER A 122 -1.53 15.86 13.95
CA SER A 122 -0.34 15.85 13.09
C SER A 122 -0.67 16.15 11.63
N GLU A 123 -1.89 16.61 11.33
CA GLU A 123 -2.36 16.76 9.95
C GLU A 123 -1.39 17.54 9.06
N TYR A 124 -0.82 18.62 9.58
CA TYR A 124 0.14 19.46 8.87
C TYR A 124 1.56 19.33 9.41
N ASP A 125 1.86 18.23 10.08
CA ASP A 125 3.20 17.92 10.56
C ASP A 125 4.01 17.28 9.41
N TYR A 126 5.11 17.92 9.04
CA TYR A 126 5.96 17.50 7.92
C TYR A 126 6.73 16.20 8.21
N THR A 127 6.73 15.73 9.46
CA THR A 127 7.33 14.44 9.85
C THR A 127 6.45 13.24 9.53
N TYR A 128 5.20 13.48 9.09
CA TYR A 128 4.27 12.43 8.72
C TYR A 128 4.08 12.33 7.21
N ASP A 129 4.01 11.10 6.70
CA ASP A 129 3.73 10.81 5.29
C ASP A 129 2.23 10.88 4.94
N HIS A 130 1.51 11.86 5.52
CA HIS A 130 0.12 12.10 5.18
C HIS A 130 -0.02 12.46 3.69
N ILE A 131 -1.09 11.98 3.06
CA ILE A 131 -1.34 12.21 1.64
C ILE A 131 -2.46 13.22 1.47
N PHE A 132 -2.14 14.34 0.83
CA PHE A 132 -3.08 15.37 0.46
C PHE A 132 -3.52 15.15 -0.98
N VAL A 133 -4.82 14.99 -1.19
CA VAL A 133 -5.43 14.84 -2.50
C VAL A 133 -6.12 16.14 -2.87
N PHE A 134 -5.81 16.68 -4.04
CA PHE A 134 -6.36 17.95 -4.54
C PHE A 134 -7.23 17.71 -5.78
N PRO A 135 -8.55 17.43 -5.63
CA PRO A 135 -9.46 17.17 -6.75
C PRO A 135 -9.45 18.24 -7.85
N LYS A 136 -9.40 19.51 -7.45
CA LYS A 136 -9.38 20.66 -8.37
C LYS A 136 -8.16 20.65 -9.29
N TYR A 137 -7.04 20.14 -8.81
CA TYR A 137 -5.77 20.08 -9.53
C TYR A 137 -5.44 18.70 -10.07
N GLY A 138 -6.26 17.69 -9.75
CA GLY A 138 -6.10 16.31 -10.20
C GLY A 138 -4.74 15.73 -9.85
N LEU A 139 -4.25 15.99 -8.64
CA LEU A 139 -2.93 15.55 -8.17
C LEU A 139 -2.96 15.21 -6.67
N ILE A 140 -1.89 14.58 -6.21
CA ILE A 140 -1.61 14.31 -4.79
C ILE A 140 -0.27 14.89 -4.38
N SER A 141 -0.08 15.01 -3.08
CA SER A 141 1.20 15.41 -2.49
C SER A 141 1.34 14.84 -1.08
N THR A 142 2.57 14.75 -0.59
CA THR A 142 2.85 14.91 0.85
C THR A 142 2.71 16.39 1.22
N LEU A 143 3.00 16.79 2.45
CA LEU A 143 2.81 18.18 2.90
C LEU A 143 3.45 19.20 1.90
N PRO A 144 2.65 20.05 1.22
CA PRO A 144 3.13 20.84 0.09
C PRO A 144 3.73 22.18 0.54
N LEU A 145 4.87 22.15 1.22
CA LEU A 145 5.54 23.37 1.68
C LEU A 145 6.08 24.19 0.50
N LEU A 146 5.87 25.50 0.54
CA LEU A 146 6.28 26.40 -0.53
C LEU A 146 7.80 26.47 -0.63
N ASN A 147 8.50 26.46 0.51
CA ASN A 147 9.96 26.51 0.57
C ASN A 147 10.64 25.29 -0.07
N ASP A 148 9.94 24.16 -0.21
CA ASP A 148 10.46 22.97 -0.89
C ASP A 148 10.29 23.06 -2.42
N MET A 149 9.29 23.82 -2.88
CA MET A 149 8.90 23.87 -4.29
C MET A 149 9.31 25.16 -4.99
N VAL A 150 9.62 26.23 -4.25
CA VAL A 150 9.76 27.59 -4.79
C VAL A 150 11.11 28.18 -4.44
N THR A 151 11.78 28.73 -5.45
CA THR A 151 12.99 29.54 -5.27
C THR A 151 12.79 30.97 -5.75
N LEU A 152 13.43 31.91 -5.04
CA LEU A 152 13.38 33.34 -5.34
C LEU A 152 14.72 33.81 -5.91
N ASN A 153 14.75 34.14 -7.21
CA ASN A 153 15.94 34.65 -7.90
C ASN A 153 15.70 36.09 -8.35
N ASN A 154 16.39 37.07 -7.77
CA ASN A 154 16.29 38.49 -8.15
C ASN A 154 14.84 39.00 -8.29
N HIS A 155 13.99 38.66 -7.32
CA HIS A 155 12.54 38.93 -7.26
C HIS A 155 11.63 38.04 -8.13
N ASN A 156 12.20 37.22 -9.01
CA ASN A 156 11.45 36.26 -9.82
C ASN A 156 11.28 34.93 -9.09
N LEU A 157 10.03 34.45 -9.08
CA LEU A 157 9.66 33.15 -8.54
C LEU A 157 9.91 32.05 -9.58
N SER A 158 10.64 31.00 -9.22
CA SER A 158 10.78 29.76 -9.98
C SER A 158 10.18 28.60 -9.19
N ILE A 159 9.49 27.67 -9.87
CA ILE A 159 8.93 26.47 -9.25
C ILE A 159 9.75 25.26 -9.70
N ASN A 160 10.31 24.54 -8.73
CA ASN A 160 11.08 23.31 -8.94
C ASN A 160 10.49 22.24 -8.02
N LEU A 161 9.90 21.21 -8.61
CA LEU A 161 9.37 20.09 -7.84
C LEU A 161 10.45 19.01 -7.69
N ASP A 162 10.43 18.33 -6.56
CA ASP A 162 11.25 17.14 -6.38
C ASP A 162 10.77 16.00 -7.30
N GLN A 163 11.69 15.10 -7.62
CA GLN A 163 11.41 14.00 -8.55
C GLN A 163 10.40 12.99 -7.96
N ALA A 164 10.32 12.82 -6.64
CA ALA A 164 9.37 11.88 -6.04
C ALA A 164 7.93 12.38 -6.25
N THR A 165 7.66 13.65 -5.99
CA THR A 165 6.36 14.28 -6.25
C THR A 165 5.93 14.12 -7.72
N ILE A 166 6.85 14.34 -8.66
CA ILE A 166 6.59 14.16 -10.09
C ILE A 166 6.28 12.68 -10.40
N ALA A 167 7.12 11.77 -9.94
CA ALA A 167 7.04 10.34 -10.24
C ALA A 167 5.76 9.71 -9.66
N ARG A 168 5.43 10.01 -8.39
CA ARG A 168 4.21 9.55 -7.70
C ARG A 168 2.96 9.87 -8.50
N ASN A 169 2.80 11.14 -8.88
CA ASN A 169 1.64 11.62 -9.63
C ASN A 169 1.56 11.03 -11.03
N LYS A 170 2.66 11.05 -11.79
CA LYS A 170 2.68 10.52 -13.16
C LYS A 170 2.44 9.01 -13.21
N TYR A 171 2.99 8.26 -12.24
CA TYR A 171 2.73 6.83 -12.12
C TYR A 171 1.24 6.56 -11.86
N LEU A 172 0.67 7.19 -10.83
CA LEU A 172 -0.69 6.90 -10.39
C LEU A 172 -1.77 7.38 -11.38
N PHE A 173 -1.55 8.53 -12.02
CA PHE A 173 -2.61 9.23 -12.77
C PHE A 173 -2.33 9.41 -14.27
N ASN A 174 -1.09 9.21 -14.76
CA ASN A 174 -0.79 9.30 -16.19
C ASN A 174 -0.40 7.95 -16.81
N SER A 175 -0.55 6.85 -16.07
CA SER A 175 -0.18 5.49 -16.51
C SER A 175 1.27 5.38 -16.99
N ASN A 176 2.16 6.23 -16.46
CA ASN A 176 3.55 6.26 -16.88
C ASN A 176 4.35 5.15 -16.17
N LYS A 177 4.55 4.03 -16.85
CA LYS A 177 5.33 2.89 -16.34
C LYS A 177 6.83 3.20 -16.17
N GLY A 178 7.35 4.24 -16.83
CA GLY A 178 8.74 4.67 -16.63
C GLY A 178 8.98 5.19 -15.22
N GLU A 179 8.02 5.94 -14.68
CA GLU A 179 8.09 6.50 -13.32
C GLU A 179 8.01 5.42 -12.25
N LEU A 180 7.29 4.31 -12.51
CA LEU A 180 7.31 3.15 -11.62
C LEU A 180 8.74 2.61 -11.41
N ASN A 181 9.52 2.49 -12.48
CA ASN A 181 10.90 2.01 -12.34
C ASN A 181 11.71 2.97 -11.46
N TRP A 182 11.55 4.29 -11.63
CA TRP A 182 12.22 5.26 -10.77
C TRP A 182 11.80 5.11 -9.30
N LEU A 183 10.50 4.97 -9.03
CA LEU A 183 9.96 4.79 -7.67
C LEU A 183 10.50 3.52 -7.00
N LEU A 184 10.59 2.40 -7.73
CA LEU A 184 11.11 1.13 -7.21
C LEU A 184 12.55 1.25 -6.67
N PHE A 185 13.35 2.17 -7.22
CA PHE A 185 14.73 2.40 -6.78
C PHE A 185 14.85 3.52 -5.75
N ASN A 186 14.08 4.61 -5.88
CA ASN A 186 14.34 5.86 -5.17
C ASN A 186 13.30 6.20 -4.10
N ASP A 187 12.10 5.59 -4.14
CA ASP A 187 10.98 5.99 -3.27
C ASP A 187 10.19 4.77 -2.78
N LYS A 188 10.91 3.86 -2.15
CA LYS A 188 10.37 2.58 -1.67
C LYS A 188 9.38 2.75 -0.52
N GLU A 189 9.57 3.77 0.32
CA GLU A 189 8.65 4.04 1.43
C GLU A 189 7.26 4.44 0.92
N PHE A 190 7.17 5.24 -0.15
CA PHE A 190 5.88 5.52 -0.78
C PHE A 190 5.22 4.25 -1.33
N LEU A 191 5.97 3.39 -2.02
CA LEU A 191 5.43 2.13 -2.55
C LEU A 191 4.98 1.17 -1.43
N LYS A 192 5.71 1.16 -0.30
CA LYS A 192 5.33 0.46 0.91
C LYS A 192 4.03 1.02 1.48
N ILE A 193 3.88 2.33 1.58
CA ILE A 193 2.63 2.98 2.04
C ILE A 193 1.45 2.58 1.14
N LEU A 194 1.63 2.64 -0.19
CA LEU A 194 0.63 2.21 -1.16
C LEU A 194 0.17 0.77 -0.94
N LEU A 195 1.10 -0.18 -0.80
CA LEU A 195 0.72 -1.57 -0.63
C LEU A 195 0.21 -1.86 0.78
N ILE A 196 0.97 -1.49 1.81
CA ILE A 196 0.75 -1.94 3.18
C ILE A 196 -0.45 -1.24 3.82
N TYR A 197 -0.60 0.07 3.63
CA TYR A 197 -1.68 0.82 4.29
C TYR A 197 -2.86 1.06 3.36
N PHE A 198 -2.63 1.36 2.09
CA PHE A 198 -3.72 1.58 1.14
C PHE A 198 -4.18 0.31 0.40
N GLY A 199 -3.45 -0.80 0.50
CA GLY A 199 -3.83 -2.07 -0.12
C GLY A 199 -3.79 -2.06 -1.65
N TYR A 200 -2.98 -1.19 -2.25
CA TYR A 200 -2.80 -1.07 -3.69
C TYR A 200 -1.97 -2.25 -4.25
N ASP A 201 -2.61 -3.40 -4.38
CA ASP A 201 -2.00 -4.66 -4.83
C ASP A 201 -2.04 -4.89 -6.36
N LYS A 202 -2.32 -3.83 -7.14
CA LYS A 202 -2.58 -3.92 -8.59
C LYS A 202 -1.31 -4.02 -9.45
N GLU A 203 -0.12 -3.87 -8.88
CA GLU A 203 1.15 -3.86 -9.61
C GLU A 203 2.10 -4.96 -9.11
N ASP A 204 2.35 -5.96 -9.96
CA ASP A 204 3.17 -7.14 -9.64
C ASP A 204 4.55 -6.76 -9.11
N LYS A 205 5.20 -5.73 -9.68
CA LYS A 205 6.53 -5.30 -9.23
C LYS A 205 6.54 -4.69 -7.83
N ILE A 206 5.48 -3.96 -7.46
CA ILE A 206 5.32 -3.42 -6.11
C ILE A 206 5.07 -4.58 -5.14
N ASN A 207 4.17 -5.49 -5.51
CA ASN A 207 3.85 -6.68 -4.72
C ASN A 207 5.12 -7.50 -4.43
N GLU A 208 5.93 -7.79 -5.44
CA GLU A 208 7.20 -8.51 -5.31
C GLU A 208 8.17 -7.81 -4.37
N LEU A 209 8.46 -6.53 -4.63
CA LEU A 209 9.44 -5.75 -3.86
C LEU A 209 9.04 -5.68 -2.39
N ILE A 210 7.82 -5.21 -2.12
CA ILE A 210 7.38 -4.91 -0.77
C ILE A 210 7.07 -6.18 0.03
N LEU A 211 6.46 -7.21 -0.59
CA LEU A 211 6.20 -8.45 0.13
C LEU A 211 7.49 -9.20 0.46
N SER A 212 8.51 -9.17 -0.42
CA SER A 212 9.81 -9.76 -0.10
C SER A 212 10.51 -9.02 1.03
N ASP A 213 10.50 -7.68 1.01
CA ASP A 213 11.09 -6.84 2.04
C ASP A 213 10.41 -7.06 3.40
N LYS A 214 9.08 -6.97 3.44
CA LYS A 214 8.30 -7.12 4.68
C LYS A 214 8.31 -8.53 5.23
N TYR A 215 8.33 -9.54 4.37
CA TYR A 215 8.49 -10.92 4.84
C TYR A 215 9.83 -11.10 5.56
N LYS A 216 10.93 -10.57 5.00
CA LYS A 216 12.24 -10.65 5.65
C LYS A 216 12.21 -9.96 7.02
N GLU A 217 11.73 -8.72 7.06
CA GLU A 217 11.59 -7.95 8.31
C GLU A 217 10.75 -8.70 9.35
N TYR A 218 9.51 -9.08 8.99
CA TYR A 218 8.56 -9.64 9.94
C TYR A 218 8.85 -11.08 10.34
N SER A 219 9.51 -11.87 9.47
CA SER A 219 9.86 -13.26 9.80
C SER A 219 10.86 -13.38 10.95
N GLU A 220 11.62 -12.32 11.24
CA GLU A 220 12.58 -12.27 12.34
C GLU A 220 11.94 -11.76 13.66
N GLU A 221 10.71 -11.24 13.61
CA GLU A 221 10.04 -10.59 14.74
C GLU A 221 9.14 -11.52 15.55
N PHE A 222 9.74 -12.35 16.39
CA PHE A 222 8.99 -13.24 17.30
C PHE A 222 8.52 -12.52 18.57
N PRO A 223 7.29 -12.79 19.07
CA PRO A 223 6.31 -13.79 18.59
C PRO A 223 5.28 -13.24 17.57
N THR A 224 5.45 -12.02 17.07
CA THR A 224 4.43 -11.31 16.26
C THR A 224 4.50 -11.57 14.75
N SER A 225 5.46 -12.37 14.30
CA SER A 225 5.77 -12.61 12.88
C SER A 225 4.55 -13.05 12.07
N ALA A 226 3.84 -14.08 12.54
CA ALA A 226 2.66 -14.63 11.89
C ALA A 226 1.55 -13.59 11.72
N GLU A 227 1.26 -12.82 12.78
CA GLU A 227 0.23 -11.76 12.75
C GLU A 227 0.61 -10.66 11.75
N LYS A 228 1.85 -10.16 11.81
CA LYS A 228 2.33 -9.10 10.92
C LYS A 228 2.27 -9.53 9.45
N ILE A 229 2.67 -10.77 9.14
CA ILE A 229 2.60 -11.31 7.77
C ILE A 229 1.14 -11.45 7.33
N GLY A 230 0.26 -12.03 8.14
CA GLY A 230 -1.15 -12.19 7.81
C GLY A 230 -1.86 -10.85 7.55
N ASN A 231 -1.54 -9.83 8.35
CA ASN A 231 -2.11 -8.47 8.21
C ASN A 231 -1.69 -7.76 6.91
N ILE A 232 -0.68 -8.26 6.18
CA ILE A 232 -0.40 -7.77 4.82
C ILE A 232 -1.50 -8.20 3.85
N PHE A 233 -2.13 -9.35 4.04
CA PHE A 233 -3.09 -9.94 3.10
C PHE A 233 -4.55 -9.71 3.51
N PHE A 234 -4.81 -9.68 4.82
CA PHE A 234 -6.16 -9.65 5.38
C PHE A 234 -6.29 -8.48 6.34
N VAL A 235 -7.17 -7.54 6.02
CA VAL A 235 -7.40 -6.35 6.83
C VAL A 235 -8.89 -6.11 7.05
N LYS A 236 -9.22 -5.22 7.97
CA LYS A 236 -10.57 -4.69 8.14
C LYS A 236 -10.66 -3.33 7.46
N ASP A 237 -11.69 -3.14 6.66
CA ASP A 237 -12.02 -1.80 6.17
C ASP A 237 -12.66 -0.94 7.27
N CYS A 238 -13.01 0.29 6.90
CA CYS A 238 -13.54 1.30 7.81
C CYS A 238 -14.94 0.95 8.31
N GLU A 239 -15.64 0.01 7.66
CA GLU A 239 -16.93 -0.53 8.09
C GLU A 239 -16.77 -1.81 8.92
N GLY A 240 -15.52 -2.21 9.23
CA GLY A 240 -15.22 -3.42 9.99
C GLY A 240 -15.42 -4.71 9.18
N LYS A 241 -15.42 -4.64 7.85
CA LYS A 241 -15.55 -5.81 6.95
C LYS A 241 -14.19 -6.30 6.49
N LEU A 242 -14.05 -7.61 6.33
CA LEU A 242 -12.86 -8.24 5.75
C LEU A 242 -12.57 -7.71 4.34
N LYS A 243 -11.30 -7.34 4.13
CA LYS A 243 -10.70 -7.09 2.82
C LYS A 243 -9.55 -8.06 2.61
N ILE A 244 -9.62 -8.80 1.50
CA ILE A 244 -8.58 -9.73 1.07
C ILE A 244 -7.83 -9.13 -0.11
N ARG A 245 -6.52 -8.98 0.01
CA ARG A 245 -5.64 -8.52 -1.08
C ARG A 245 -5.39 -9.64 -2.09
N LYS A 246 -6.39 -9.87 -2.94
CA LYS A 246 -6.42 -11.03 -3.85
C LYS A 246 -5.27 -11.07 -4.84
N ASN A 247 -4.74 -9.92 -5.28
CA ASN A 247 -3.61 -9.94 -6.22
C ASN A 247 -2.29 -10.28 -5.51
N LEU A 248 -2.15 -9.97 -4.21
CA LEU A 248 -1.05 -10.52 -3.41
C LEU A 248 -1.15 -12.04 -3.26
N LEU A 249 -2.34 -12.58 -3.04
CA LEU A 249 -2.53 -14.03 -3.00
C LEU A 249 -2.23 -14.70 -4.36
N LYS A 250 -2.62 -14.08 -5.48
CA LYS A 250 -2.21 -14.54 -6.81
C LYS A 250 -0.70 -14.53 -7.01
N TYR A 251 -0.02 -13.50 -6.49
CA TYR A 251 1.44 -13.45 -6.50
C TYR A 251 2.04 -14.61 -5.69
N VAL A 252 1.49 -14.90 -4.50
CA VAL A 252 1.90 -16.06 -3.70
C VAL A 252 1.71 -17.37 -4.47
N ASP A 253 0.55 -17.59 -5.10
CA ASP A 253 0.31 -18.79 -5.93
C ASP A 253 1.34 -18.91 -7.07
N LYS A 254 1.56 -17.82 -7.82
CA LYS A 254 2.49 -17.77 -8.95
C LYS A 254 3.94 -18.04 -8.53
N THR A 255 4.35 -17.59 -7.35
CA THR A 255 5.74 -17.69 -6.86
C THR A 255 6.00 -18.90 -5.97
N THR A 256 4.95 -19.63 -5.58
CA THR A 256 5.07 -20.88 -4.82
C THR A 256 5.51 -22.01 -5.76
N THR A 257 6.70 -22.55 -5.49
CA THR A 257 7.35 -23.60 -6.27
C THR A 257 7.73 -24.78 -5.38
N LYS A 258 8.26 -25.85 -5.98
CA LYS A 258 8.79 -27.00 -5.24
C LYS A 258 9.88 -26.61 -4.22
N ASP A 259 10.72 -25.63 -4.57
CA ASP A 259 11.87 -25.21 -3.75
C ASP A 259 11.56 -24.00 -2.85
N ASN A 260 10.35 -23.45 -2.93
CA ASN A 260 9.96 -22.26 -2.17
C ASN A 260 8.47 -22.22 -1.86
N ASN A 261 8.14 -22.44 -0.59
CA ASN A 261 6.78 -22.34 -0.03
C ASN A 261 6.64 -21.27 1.06
N LYS A 262 7.64 -20.41 1.24
CA LYS A 262 7.80 -19.56 2.44
C LYS A 262 6.55 -18.72 2.78
N TYR A 263 5.90 -18.15 1.77
CA TYR A 263 4.70 -17.33 1.96
C TYR A 263 3.49 -18.18 2.35
N ILE A 264 3.31 -19.35 1.74
CA ILE A 264 2.24 -20.27 2.11
C ILE A 264 2.46 -20.79 3.52
N SER A 265 3.68 -21.20 3.87
CA SER A 265 4.01 -21.65 5.23
C SER A 265 3.69 -20.59 6.28
N ALA A 266 4.04 -19.32 6.03
CA ALA A 266 3.71 -18.22 6.94
C ALA A 266 2.20 -17.92 7.01
N LEU A 267 1.46 -18.07 5.91
CA LEU A 267 -0.01 -17.94 5.91
C LEU A 267 -0.68 -19.10 6.66
N SER A 268 -0.16 -20.32 6.54
CA SER A 268 -0.59 -21.49 7.30
C SER A 268 -0.35 -21.28 8.81
N GLU A 269 0.83 -20.74 9.17
CA GLU A 269 1.14 -20.38 10.55
C GLU A 269 0.23 -19.27 11.08
N TYR A 270 -0.06 -18.23 10.29
CA TYR A 270 -1.02 -17.20 10.66
C TYR A 270 -2.41 -17.78 10.98
N VAL A 271 -2.90 -18.72 10.18
CA VAL A 271 -4.19 -19.36 10.41
C VAL A 271 -4.21 -20.12 11.74
N VAL A 272 -3.18 -20.92 12.00
CA VAL A 272 -3.09 -21.77 13.22
C VAL A 272 -2.83 -20.94 14.48
N SER A 273 -1.84 -20.05 14.42
CA SER A 273 -1.32 -19.32 15.58
C SER A 273 -2.10 -18.05 15.91
N ILE A 274 -2.82 -17.47 14.94
CA ILE A 274 -3.56 -16.21 15.13
C ILE A 274 -5.06 -16.38 14.93
N LEU A 275 -5.53 -16.95 13.83
CA LEU A 275 -6.98 -16.98 13.53
C LEU A 275 -7.76 -17.97 14.41
N TYR A 276 -7.19 -19.15 14.65
CA TYR A 276 -7.82 -20.25 15.40
C TYR A 276 -7.06 -20.65 16.66
N SER A 277 -6.08 -19.83 17.08
CA SER A 277 -5.44 -20.02 18.37
C SER A 277 -6.45 -19.78 19.50
N LYS A 278 -6.34 -20.58 20.57
CA LYS A 278 -7.11 -20.38 21.80
C LYS A 278 -6.57 -19.23 22.64
N GLU A 279 -5.33 -18.81 22.39
CA GLU A 279 -4.60 -17.82 23.18
C GLU A 279 -4.70 -16.41 22.57
N ALA A 280 -4.95 -16.32 21.26
CA ALA A 280 -5.07 -15.05 20.54
C ALA A 280 -6.52 -14.78 20.15
N SER A 281 -7.00 -13.56 20.43
CA SER A 281 -8.30 -13.11 19.92
C SER A 281 -8.15 -12.61 18.49
N SER A 282 -8.77 -13.30 17.54
CA SER A 282 -8.88 -12.80 16.16
C SER A 282 -9.92 -11.68 16.05
N VAL A 283 -9.61 -10.65 15.25
CA VAL A 283 -10.54 -9.57 14.91
C VAL A 283 -11.58 -9.96 13.85
N PHE A 284 -11.43 -11.15 13.24
CA PHE A 284 -12.31 -11.66 12.20
C PHE A 284 -13.40 -12.55 12.79
N THR A 285 -14.61 -12.43 12.24
CA THR A 285 -15.74 -13.32 12.53
C THR A 285 -15.51 -14.72 11.97
N ASP A 286 -16.26 -15.73 12.41
CA ASP A 286 -16.07 -17.10 11.92
C ASP A 286 -16.34 -17.26 10.42
N ASP A 287 -17.30 -16.50 9.86
CA ASP A 287 -17.55 -16.46 8.41
C ASP A 287 -16.35 -15.86 7.66
N GLU A 288 -15.75 -14.78 8.18
CA GLU A 288 -14.56 -14.15 7.60
C GLU A 288 -13.31 -15.03 7.72
N LYS A 289 -13.12 -15.70 8.86
CA LYS A 289 -12.05 -16.69 9.03
C LYS A 289 -12.19 -17.83 8.02
N ALA A 290 -13.41 -18.30 7.78
CA ALA A 290 -13.67 -19.31 6.76
C ALA A 290 -13.34 -18.81 5.34
N GLU A 291 -13.63 -17.54 5.03
CA GLU A 291 -13.24 -16.93 3.74
C GLU A 291 -11.71 -16.85 3.59
N ILE A 292 -11.00 -16.44 4.65
CA ILE A 292 -9.53 -16.39 4.67
C ILE A 292 -8.95 -17.78 4.42
N ILE A 293 -9.44 -18.80 5.15
CA ILE A 293 -9.02 -20.19 4.95
C ILE A 293 -9.31 -20.66 3.53
N ALA A 294 -10.49 -20.37 2.97
CA ALA A 294 -10.81 -20.78 1.61
C ALA A 294 -9.81 -20.20 0.60
N ASN A 295 -9.45 -18.92 0.74
CA ASN A 295 -8.47 -18.30 -0.14
C ASN A 295 -7.09 -18.95 0.01
N ILE A 296 -6.60 -19.20 1.23
CA ILE A 296 -5.29 -19.83 1.47
C ILE A 296 -5.28 -21.29 0.99
N SER A 297 -6.27 -22.09 1.38
CA SER A 297 -6.36 -23.52 1.05
C SER A 297 -6.53 -23.78 -0.45
N SER A 298 -7.15 -22.85 -1.18
CA SER A 298 -7.25 -22.93 -2.65
C SER A 298 -5.88 -22.87 -3.34
N ILE A 299 -4.87 -22.33 -2.67
CA ILE A 299 -3.48 -22.27 -3.15
C ILE A 299 -2.65 -23.39 -2.52
N GLU A 300 -2.73 -23.55 -1.19
CA GLU A 300 -1.91 -24.48 -0.42
C GLU A 300 -2.13 -25.93 -0.86
N ILE A 301 -3.38 -26.40 -0.90
CA ILE A 301 -3.69 -27.83 -1.10
C ILE A 301 -3.19 -28.33 -2.47
N PRO A 302 -3.48 -27.67 -3.62
CA PRO A 302 -2.94 -28.11 -4.91
C PRO A 302 -1.41 -28.16 -4.94
N LYS A 303 -0.73 -27.20 -4.28
CA LYS A 303 0.74 -27.12 -4.26
C LYS A 303 1.34 -28.17 -3.36
N LEU A 304 0.75 -28.40 -2.18
CA LEU A 304 1.16 -29.45 -1.25
C LEU A 304 1.03 -30.83 -1.90
N ASN A 305 -0.12 -31.13 -2.49
CA ASN A 305 -0.37 -32.42 -3.15
C ASN A 305 0.60 -32.67 -4.31
N LYS A 306 0.99 -31.61 -5.03
CA LYS A 306 1.96 -31.71 -6.11
C LYS A 306 3.40 -31.87 -5.60
N PHE A 307 3.85 -30.99 -4.71
CA PHE A 307 5.28 -30.82 -4.42
C PHE A 307 5.78 -31.63 -3.23
N LYS A 308 4.91 -32.10 -2.33
CA LYS A 308 5.32 -32.95 -1.20
C LYS A 308 5.99 -34.26 -1.63
N ILE A 309 5.65 -34.77 -2.81
CA ILE A 309 6.27 -35.97 -3.40
C ILE A 309 7.63 -35.64 -4.01
N GLU A 310 7.83 -34.40 -4.48
CA GLU A 310 9.04 -33.96 -5.18
C GLU A 310 10.14 -33.49 -4.21
N ASP A 311 9.78 -32.77 -3.14
CA ASP A 311 10.72 -32.25 -2.14
C ASP A 311 10.11 -32.24 -0.73
N THR A 312 10.43 -33.25 0.06
CA THR A 312 9.97 -33.40 1.44
C THR A 312 10.67 -32.46 2.44
N THR A 313 11.74 -31.76 2.03
CA THR A 313 12.48 -30.84 2.90
C THR A 313 11.78 -29.49 2.98
N VAL A 314 11.37 -28.96 1.82
CA VAL A 314 10.58 -27.73 1.72
C VAL A 314 9.12 -28.01 2.08
N TRP A 315 8.53 -29.07 1.50
CA TRP A 315 7.14 -29.45 1.70
C TRP A 315 7.01 -30.58 2.73
N ASN A 316 7.39 -30.30 3.97
CA ASN A 316 7.43 -31.28 5.06
C ASN A 316 6.09 -31.47 5.82
N ALA A 317 5.08 -30.64 5.52
CA ALA A 317 3.77 -30.72 6.18
C ALA A 317 3.09 -32.07 5.91
N LYS A 318 2.61 -32.72 6.97
CA LYS A 318 1.95 -34.04 6.85
C LYS A 318 0.57 -33.95 6.20
N ALA A 319 -0.14 -32.85 6.41
CA ALA A 319 -1.44 -32.57 5.86
C ALA A 319 -1.58 -31.06 5.63
N SER A 320 -2.62 -30.66 4.92
CA SER A 320 -2.96 -29.26 4.67
C SER A 320 -3.41 -28.56 5.96
N THR A 321 -3.35 -27.23 5.95
CA THR A 321 -3.82 -26.42 7.09
C THR A 321 -5.30 -26.66 7.35
N LEU A 322 -6.11 -26.79 6.30
CA LEU A 322 -7.54 -27.07 6.43
C LEU A 322 -7.80 -28.41 7.14
N PHE A 323 -7.05 -29.46 6.78
CA PHE A 323 -7.16 -30.74 7.48
C PHE A 323 -6.75 -30.62 8.95
N TYR A 324 -5.61 -29.96 9.21
CA TYR A 324 -5.10 -29.78 10.57
C TYR A 324 -6.11 -29.08 11.48
N LEU A 325 -6.80 -28.07 10.96
CA LEU A 325 -7.83 -27.35 11.72
C LEU A 325 -9.02 -28.23 12.08
N GLN A 326 -9.54 -29.03 11.14
CA GLN A 326 -10.72 -29.85 11.41
C GLN A 326 -10.42 -31.11 12.24
N SER A 327 -9.17 -31.56 12.27
CA SER A 327 -8.82 -32.85 12.87
C SER A 327 -9.07 -32.86 14.38
N LYS A 328 -9.80 -33.88 14.85
CA LYS A 328 -10.14 -34.08 16.27
C LYS A 328 -8.91 -34.26 17.16
N SER A 329 -7.84 -34.82 16.61
CA SER A 329 -6.57 -35.05 17.32
C SER A 329 -5.61 -33.85 17.26
N ALA A 330 -6.00 -32.78 16.55
CA ALA A 330 -5.24 -31.54 16.41
C ALA A 330 -6.02 -30.36 16.99
N MET A 331 -6.48 -29.42 16.15
CA MET A 331 -7.13 -28.19 16.65
C MET A 331 -8.64 -28.35 16.90
N ASN A 332 -9.28 -29.33 16.26
CA ASN A 332 -10.69 -29.67 16.44
C ASN A 332 -11.65 -28.47 16.22
N HIS A 333 -11.55 -27.86 15.04
CA HIS A 333 -12.46 -26.83 14.52
C HIS A 333 -13.31 -27.37 13.35
N PRO A 334 -14.17 -28.39 13.56
CA PRO A 334 -15.00 -28.97 12.50
C PRO A 334 -16.06 -27.99 11.94
N GLU A 335 -16.40 -26.92 12.67
CA GLU A 335 -17.33 -25.86 12.24
C GLU A 335 -16.89 -25.16 10.95
N ILE A 336 -15.59 -25.13 10.66
CA ILE A 336 -15.01 -24.50 9.45
C ILE A 336 -15.63 -25.09 8.19
N LEU A 337 -15.80 -26.41 8.12
CA LEU A 337 -16.39 -27.05 6.93
C LEU A 337 -17.87 -26.68 6.75
N SER A 338 -18.58 -26.45 7.85
CA SER A 338 -19.98 -25.99 7.80
C SER A 338 -20.07 -24.56 7.28
N ASN A 339 -19.16 -23.68 7.71
CA ASN A 339 -19.08 -22.29 7.22
C ASN A 339 -18.67 -22.25 5.74
N LEU A 340 -17.69 -23.04 5.31
CA LEU A 340 -17.30 -23.16 3.90
C LEU A 340 -18.50 -23.60 3.04
N LYS A 341 -19.24 -24.63 3.46
CA LYS A 341 -20.45 -25.11 2.75
C LYS A 341 -21.55 -24.06 2.68
N LYS A 342 -21.84 -23.39 3.80
CA LYS A 342 -22.83 -22.30 3.89
C LYS A 342 -22.57 -21.19 2.86
N HIS A 343 -21.30 -20.88 2.61
CA HIS A 343 -20.88 -19.86 1.65
C HIS A 343 -20.54 -20.42 0.26
N ASN A 344 -20.97 -21.64 -0.06
CA ASN A 344 -20.65 -22.33 -1.32
C ASN A 344 -19.15 -22.26 -1.66
N TYR A 345 -18.32 -22.54 -0.66
CA TYR A 345 -16.86 -22.56 -0.73
C TYR A 345 -16.26 -21.26 -1.26
N PHE A 346 -16.97 -20.13 -1.08
CA PHE A 346 -16.60 -18.80 -1.58
C PHE A 346 -16.31 -18.76 -3.09
N GLY A 347 -16.91 -19.69 -3.85
CA GLY A 347 -16.73 -19.81 -5.30
C GLY A 347 -15.49 -20.60 -5.75
N PHE A 348 -14.79 -21.28 -4.84
CA PHE A 348 -13.64 -22.14 -5.20
C PHE A 348 -14.09 -23.56 -5.54
N ASP A 349 -14.29 -23.84 -6.83
CA ASP A 349 -14.71 -25.17 -7.33
C ASP A 349 -13.74 -26.29 -6.92
N PHE A 350 -12.43 -26.00 -6.91
CA PHE A 350 -11.42 -26.94 -6.42
C PHE A 350 -11.71 -27.37 -4.98
N LEU A 351 -11.94 -26.42 -4.06
CA LEU A 351 -12.19 -26.72 -2.65
C LEU A 351 -13.49 -27.48 -2.47
N LYS A 352 -14.54 -27.09 -3.20
CA LYS A 352 -15.81 -27.82 -3.20
C LYS A 352 -15.58 -29.30 -3.54
N ASN A 353 -14.95 -29.55 -4.69
CA ASN A 353 -14.71 -30.90 -5.17
C ASN A 353 -13.80 -31.69 -4.23
N TYR A 354 -12.76 -31.05 -3.69
CA TYR A 354 -11.80 -31.69 -2.78
C TYR A 354 -12.43 -32.10 -1.44
N ILE A 355 -13.33 -31.27 -0.90
CA ILE A 355 -14.01 -31.55 0.36
C ILE A 355 -15.16 -32.55 0.16
N GLU A 356 -15.96 -32.38 -0.90
CA GLU A 356 -17.13 -33.24 -1.16
C GLU A 356 -16.77 -34.64 -1.65
N SER A 357 -15.60 -34.81 -2.29
CA SER A 357 -15.11 -36.14 -2.69
C SER A 357 -14.58 -36.99 -1.53
N GLY A 358 -14.34 -36.39 -0.37
CA GLY A 358 -13.66 -37.04 0.75
C GLY A 358 -12.14 -36.93 0.72
N ALA A 359 -11.53 -36.35 -0.32
CA ALA A 359 -10.07 -36.26 -0.46
C ALA A 359 -9.39 -35.52 0.72
N LEU A 360 -10.08 -34.55 1.33
CA LEU A 360 -9.58 -33.91 2.56
C LEU A 360 -9.42 -34.91 3.71
N LEU A 361 -10.31 -35.90 3.86
CA LEU A 361 -10.22 -36.92 4.92
C LEU A 361 -9.09 -37.92 4.65
N ASP A 362 -8.77 -38.17 3.40
CA ASP A 362 -7.67 -39.05 2.97
C ASP A 362 -6.28 -38.48 3.31
N GLU A 363 -6.19 -37.21 3.70
CA GLU A 363 -4.95 -36.61 4.21
C GLU A 363 -4.54 -37.15 5.59
N ASP A 364 -5.43 -37.87 6.30
CA ASP A 364 -5.12 -38.45 7.59
C ASP A 364 -3.91 -39.40 7.48
N PRO A 365 -2.78 -39.11 8.13
CA PRO A 365 -1.60 -39.98 8.10
C PRO A 365 -1.87 -41.39 8.65
N ALA A 366 -2.96 -41.59 9.40
CA ALA A 366 -3.39 -42.90 9.91
C ALA A 366 -4.21 -43.72 8.90
N SER A 367 -4.63 -43.14 7.77
CA SER A 367 -5.49 -43.82 6.77
C SER A 367 -4.76 -44.89 5.94
N VAL A 368 -3.42 -44.94 5.98
CA VAL A 368 -2.60 -45.90 5.19
C VAL A 368 -2.31 -47.21 5.95
N GLN A 369 -3.02 -47.51 7.05
CA GLN A 369 -3.01 -48.85 7.64
C GLN A 369 -4.25 -49.63 7.24
N GLY A 370 -4.25 -50.06 5.98
CA GLY A 370 -5.19 -51.03 5.42
C GLY A 370 -4.59 -51.61 4.14
N ASP A 371 -4.23 -52.89 4.21
CA ASP A 371 -3.74 -53.77 3.13
C ASP A 371 -2.24 -53.70 2.78
N GLU A 372 -1.43 -54.39 3.60
CA GLU A 372 -0.60 -55.55 3.17
C GLU A 372 -0.27 -56.48 4.35
#